data_AF-A0A2S1Q8T7-F1
#
_entry.id   AF-A0A2S1Q8T7-F1
#
_cell.length_a   1.000
_cell.length_b   1.000
_cell.length_c   1.000
_cell.angle_alpha   90.00
_cell.angle_beta   90.00
_cell.angle_gamma   90.00
#
_symmetry.space_group_name_H-M   'P 1'
#
loop_
_entity.id
_entity.type
_entity.pdbx_description
1 polymer ?
#
loop_
_entity_poly.entity_id
_entity_poly.type
_entity_poly.pdbx_seq_one_letter_code
_entity_poly.pdbx_strand_id
1 'polypeptide(L)'
;MKLRNYLGLALVLLLCVGCPSDDDADITIVPPRDRGEQAIEDDAEIREYLETHFYNYEEFENPTADFDYIIRFDTIATVNSDKTPIIDRPELTSITYNRVDTDQTVYILTARQGSSEKPAATYTDSTLVTYTGRNLNSTTFDSSPNPVWFDLTATIDGFQNGIAGFKGAGAGPVANGDGTTSYQDFGVGAVFIPSGLAYFNLPPGNVEIYSPLVFTFSVFDVIITDHDGDGIISIDEDLDGNGFLFDDADNPDNDSAAAFQDPDDDNDGVRTRLEIILDEDGNLVSFIDTDGDGISNHLDNDDDGDGRDTLDEIQINTSTGVITYTDTDGDGIPDYLDADS
;
A
#
# COMPACT_ATOMS: atom_id res chain seq x y z
N MET A 1 94.54 -9.23 5.08
CA MET A 1 94.86 -8.31 6.19
C MET A 1 93.83 -7.18 6.17
N LYS A 2 92.85 -7.22 7.08
CA LYS A 2 92.71 -6.31 8.23
C LYS A 2 92.49 -4.82 7.88
N LEU A 3 91.23 -4.40 8.13
CA LEU A 3 90.79 -3.22 8.89
C LEU A 3 91.05 -1.77 8.38
N ARG A 4 89.93 -1.04 8.13
CA ARG A 4 89.50 0.27 8.73
C ARG A 4 88.80 1.17 7.67
N ASN A 5 87.49 1.49 7.72
CA ASN A 5 86.76 2.43 8.62
C ASN A 5 87.44 3.82 8.66
N TYR A 6 86.85 4.99 8.32
CA TYR A 6 85.47 5.52 8.34
C TYR A 6 85.36 6.91 7.63
N LEU A 7 84.12 7.30 7.27
CA LEU A 7 83.50 8.67 7.19
C LEU A 7 84.04 9.69 6.15
N GLY A 8 83.25 10.48 5.40
CA GLY A 8 81.80 10.79 5.28
C GLY A 8 81.64 11.71 4.03
N LEU A 9 80.48 11.90 3.38
CA LEU A 9 79.43 12.85 3.78
C LEU A 9 78.19 12.74 2.86
N ALA A 10 77.03 12.59 3.49
CA ALA A 10 75.67 13.06 3.17
C ALA A 10 75.09 12.96 1.73
N LEU A 11 74.16 12.01 1.55
CA LEU A 11 72.94 12.22 0.76
C LEU A 11 71.75 11.76 1.61
N VAL A 12 70.98 12.70 2.15
CA VAL A 12 69.73 12.44 2.85
C VAL A 12 68.68 12.11 1.79
N LEU A 13 68.40 10.83 1.62
CA LEU A 13 67.22 10.37 0.88
C LEU A 13 66.08 10.25 1.89
N LEU A 14 65.18 11.24 1.87
CA LEU A 14 63.95 11.25 2.64
C LEU A 14 63.06 10.10 2.11
N LEU A 15 62.87 9.08 2.93
CA LEU A 15 61.85 8.05 2.72
C LEU A 15 60.47 8.70 2.90
N CYS A 16 59.83 9.08 1.80
CA CYS A 16 58.38 9.24 1.79
C CYS A 16 57.79 7.82 1.79
N VAL A 17 57.34 7.39 2.96
CA VAL A 17 56.36 6.31 3.08
C VAL A 17 55.09 6.83 2.40
N GLY A 18 54.88 6.45 1.14
CA GLY A 18 53.56 6.52 0.52
C GLY A 18 52.72 5.44 1.15
N CYS A 19 51.72 5.83 1.94
CA CYS A 19 50.58 4.97 2.21
C CYS A 19 49.99 4.58 0.84
N PRO A 20 49.74 3.30 0.53
CA PRO A 20 48.84 2.98 -0.56
C PRO A 20 47.54 3.74 -0.25
N SER A 21 47.15 4.61 -1.16
CA SER A 21 45.85 5.26 -1.14
C SER A 21 44.78 4.18 -1.06
N ASP A 22 43.81 4.45 -0.19
CA ASP A 22 42.71 3.61 0.24
C ASP A 22 42.20 2.63 -0.81
N ASP A 23 41.93 1.41 -0.34
CA ASP A 23 41.06 0.44 -0.99
C ASP A 23 39.65 1.08 -1.12
N ASP A 24 39.47 1.90 -2.15
CA ASP A 24 38.14 2.18 -2.69
C ASP A 24 37.64 0.84 -3.24
N ALA A 25 36.94 0.10 -2.38
CA ALA A 25 36.08 -0.98 -2.82
C ALA A 25 35.13 -0.37 -3.84
N ASP A 26 35.42 -0.60 -5.12
CA ASP A 26 34.57 -0.22 -6.23
C ASP A 26 33.21 -0.89 -5.98
N ILE A 27 32.26 -0.14 -5.42
CA ILE A 27 30.91 -0.61 -5.15
C ILE A 27 30.28 -0.75 -6.53
N THR A 28 30.36 -1.94 -7.10
CA THR A 28 29.65 -2.27 -8.33
C THR A 28 28.16 -2.24 -8.02
N ILE A 29 27.50 -1.13 -8.34
CA ILE A 29 26.04 -1.02 -8.30
C ILE A 29 25.52 -1.88 -9.44
N VAL A 30 25.06 -3.09 -9.13
CA VAL A 30 24.36 -3.94 -10.11
C VAL A 30 23.00 -3.29 -10.37
N PRO A 31 22.68 -2.91 -11.61
CA PRO A 31 21.37 -2.38 -11.94
C PRO A 31 20.26 -3.37 -11.53
N PRO A 32 19.08 -2.89 -11.14
CA PRO A 32 17.96 -3.77 -10.90
C PRO A 32 17.66 -4.64 -12.13
N ARG A 33 17.14 -5.86 -11.90
CA ARG A 33 16.57 -6.71 -12.95
C ARG A 33 15.45 -5.97 -13.69
N ASP A 34 15.20 -6.38 -14.93
CA ASP A 34 14.05 -5.92 -15.69
C ASP A 34 12.74 -6.35 -14.99
N ARG A 35 11.83 -5.40 -14.79
CA ARG A 35 10.56 -5.67 -14.08
C ARG A 35 9.66 -6.63 -14.86
N GLY A 36 9.62 -6.52 -16.19
CA GLY A 36 8.79 -7.37 -17.04
C GLY A 36 9.29 -8.81 -17.10
N GLU A 37 10.61 -9.01 -17.24
CA GLU A 37 11.20 -10.35 -17.16
C GLU A 37 10.97 -10.97 -15.78
N GLN A 38 11.17 -10.20 -14.70
CA GLN A 38 10.94 -10.70 -13.34
C GLN A 38 9.46 -11.04 -13.07
N ALA A 39 8.52 -10.25 -13.60
CA ALA A 39 7.09 -10.53 -13.48
C ALA A 39 6.70 -11.91 -14.04
N ILE A 40 7.29 -12.27 -15.18
CA ILE A 40 7.06 -13.55 -15.85
C ILE A 40 7.65 -14.71 -15.04
N GLU A 41 8.86 -14.54 -14.49
CA GLU A 41 9.48 -15.52 -13.60
C GLU A 41 8.64 -15.72 -12.33
N ASP A 42 8.23 -14.63 -11.67
CA ASP A 42 7.43 -14.65 -10.46
C ASP A 42 6.07 -15.34 -10.66
N ASP A 43 5.35 -15.02 -11.74
CA ASP A 43 4.06 -15.66 -12.06
C ASP A 43 4.23 -17.17 -12.27
N ALA A 44 5.29 -17.59 -12.97
CA ALA A 44 5.57 -19.00 -13.19
C ALA A 44 5.84 -19.74 -11.86
N GLU A 45 6.63 -19.14 -10.95
CA GLU A 45 6.93 -19.72 -9.64
C GLU A 45 5.68 -19.81 -8.74
N ILE A 46 4.86 -18.75 -8.70
CA ILE A 46 3.61 -18.75 -7.94
C ILE A 46 2.66 -19.81 -8.47
N ARG A 47 2.48 -19.91 -9.79
CA ARG A 47 1.60 -20.91 -10.40
C ARG A 47 2.10 -22.33 -10.15
N GLU A 48 3.39 -22.59 -10.25
CA GLU A 48 3.96 -23.89 -9.90
C GLU A 48 3.67 -24.23 -8.44
N TYR A 49 3.81 -23.27 -7.52
CA TYR A 49 3.43 -23.47 -6.12
C TYR A 49 1.94 -23.83 -5.99
N LEU A 50 1.05 -23.08 -6.62
CA LEU A 50 -0.41 -23.29 -6.57
C LEU A 50 -0.86 -24.63 -7.21
N GLU A 51 -0.15 -25.10 -8.24
CA GLU A 51 -0.38 -26.38 -8.91
C GLU A 51 0.09 -27.59 -8.09
N THR A 52 1.13 -27.39 -7.26
CA THR A 52 1.79 -28.48 -6.53
C THR A 52 1.42 -28.55 -5.05
N HIS A 53 0.72 -27.54 -4.52
CA HIS A 53 0.30 -27.47 -3.13
C HIS A 53 -1.22 -27.52 -2.98
N PHE A 54 -1.67 -27.91 -1.80
CA PHE A 54 -3.04 -27.79 -1.34
C PHE A 54 -3.05 -27.09 0.03
N TYR A 55 -4.19 -26.56 0.44
CA TYR A 55 -4.39 -26.09 1.82
C TYR A 55 -5.32 -27.01 2.60
N ASN A 56 -5.44 -26.83 3.92
CA ASN A 56 -6.33 -27.58 4.79
C ASN A 56 -7.84 -27.29 4.57
N TYR A 57 -8.30 -27.23 3.31
CA TYR A 57 -9.66 -26.86 2.91
C TYR A 57 -10.76 -27.75 3.54
N GLU A 58 -10.49 -29.04 3.75
CA GLU A 58 -11.47 -29.95 4.37
C GLU A 58 -11.80 -29.55 5.81
N GLU A 59 -10.84 -28.98 6.54
CA GLU A 59 -11.05 -28.46 7.89
C GLU A 59 -11.91 -27.18 7.86
N PHE A 60 -11.78 -26.35 6.82
CA PHE A 60 -12.66 -25.19 6.61
C PHE A 60 -14.07 -25.62 6.17
N GLU A 61 -14.20 -26.66 5.36
CA GLU A 61 -15.49 -27.22 4.91
C GLU A 61 -16.24 -27.94 6.04
N ASN A 62 -15.51 -28.57 6.97
CA ASN A 62 -16.07 -29.31 8.11
C ASN A 62 -15.36 -28.96 9.43
N PRO A 63 -15.51 -27.73 9.94
CA PRO A 63 -14.75 -27.25 11.10
C PRO A 63 -15.16 -27.98 12.38
N THR A 64 -14.15 -28.43 13.12
CA THR A 64 -14.32 -28.93 14.49
C THR A 64 -14.46 -27.77 15.47
N ALA A 65 -14.91 -28.06 16.70
CA ALA A 65 -15.08 -27.04 17.73
C ALA A 65 -13.75 -26.39 18.19
N ASP A 66 -12.63 -27.06 17.94
CA ASP A 66 -11.27 -26.64 18.29
C ASP A 66 -10.45 -26.19 17.08
N PHE A 67 -11.05 -26.09 15.89
CA PHE A 67 -10.36 -25.59 14.70
C PHE A 67 -9.95 -24.14 14.88
N ASP A 68 -8.68 -23.84 14.59
CA ASP A 68 -8.09 -22.51 14.81
C ASP A 68 -8.21 -21.56 13.62
N TYR A 69 -8.82 -22.02 12.52
CA TYR A 69 -9.02 -21.22 11.30
C TYR A 69 -7.71 -20.67 10.70
N ILE A 70 -6.59 -21.37 10.92
CA ILE A 70 -5.30 -21.03 10.28
C ILE A 70 -5.15 -21.81 8.98
N ILE A 71 -4.83 -21.11 7.90
CA ILE A 71 -4.46 -21.73 6.61
C ILE A 71 -3.09 -22.39 6.76
N ARG A 72 -3.03 -23.66 6.36
CA ARG A 72 -1.81 -24.46 6.31
C ARG A 72 -1.66 -25.05 4.92
N PHE A 73 -0.51 -24.81 4.31
CA PHE A 73 -0.17 -25.38 3.02
C PHE A 73 0.66 -26.66 3.20
N ASP A 74 0.48 -27.60 2.28
CA ASP A 74 1.31 -28.79 2.17
C ASP A 74 1.42 -29.20 0.69
N THR A 75 2.48 -29.92 0.34
CA THR A 75 2.76 -30.35 -1.02
C THR A 75 1.93 -31.60 -1.36
N ILE A 76 1.44 -31.66 -2.59
CA ILE A 76 0.78 -32.86 -3.12
C ILE A 76 1.85 -33.91 -3.41
N ALA A 77 1.72 -35.04 -2.72
CA ALA A 77 2.59 -36.20 -2.84
C ALA A 77 1.75 -37.47 -3.05
N THR A 78 2.41 -38.62 -3.15
CA THR A 78 1.72 -39.89 -3.40
C THR A 78 0.73 -40.28 -2.31
N VAL A 79 0.94 -39.84 -1.06
CA VAL A 79 0.09 -40.21 0.09
C VAL A 79 -1.22 -39.42 0.18
N ASN A 80 -1.29 -38.30 -0.53
CA ASN A 80 -2.37 -37.31 -0.54
C ASN A 80 -2.63 -36.87 -2.00
N SER A 81 -2.44 -37.77 -2.95
CA SER A 81 -2.57 -37.49 -4.39
C SER A 81 -4.00 -37.21 -4.83
N ASP A 82 -4.97 -37.44 -3.94
CA ASP A 82 -6.38 -37.14 -4.10
C ASP A 82 -6.73 -35.70 -3.70
N LYS A 83 -5.79 -34.95 -3.11
CA LYS A 83 -6.00 -33.54 -2.76
C LYS A 83 -6.11 -32.67 -3.99
N THR A 84 -7.00 -31.68 -3.92
CA THR A 84 -7.18 -30.69 -4.99
C THR A 84 -6.10 -29.61 -4.85
N PRO A 85 -5.32 -29.33 -5.92
CA PRO A 85 -4.39 -28.21 -5.97
C PRO A 85 -5.06 -26.88 -5.67
N ILE A 86 -4.34 -25.92 -5.07
CA ILE A 86 -4.85 -24.57 -4.78
C ILE A 86 -5.31 -23.89 -6.09
N ILE A 87 -4.58 -24.08 -7.20
CA ILE A 87 -4.94 -23.47 -8.49
C ILE A 87 -6.33 -23.90 -9.01
N ASP A 88 -6.80 -25.09 -8.62
CA ASP A 88 -8.09 -25.64 -9.04
C ASP A 88 -9.21 -25.37 -8.02
N ARG A 89 -8.91 -24.65 -6.93
CA ARG A 89 -9.88 -24.35 -5.89
C ARG A 89 -10.79 -23.19 -6.30
N PRO A 90 -12.12 -23.30 -6.08
CA PRO A 90 -13.04 -22.21 -6.37
C PRO A 90 -12.83 -20.98 -5.47
N GLU A 91 -12.13 -21.14 -4.35
CA GLU A 91 -11.78 -20.04 -3.44
C GLU A 91 -10.60 -19.20 -3.94
N LEU A 92 -9.88 -19.63 -4.98
CA LEU A 92 -8.76 -18.89 -5.54
C LEU A 92 -9.23 -17.97 -6.68
N THR A 93 -8.91 -16.69 -6.57
CA THR A 93 -9.06 -15.70 -7.63
C THR A 93 -7.71 -15.09 -7.96
N SER A 94 -7.64 -14.34 -9.07
CA SER A 94 -6.45 -13.60 -9.45
C SER A 94 -6.83 -12.23 -9.99
N ILE A 95 -6.01 -11.22 -9.71
CA ILE A 95 -6.12 -9.86 -10.23
C ILE A 95 -4.77 -9.45 -10.79
N THR A 96 -4.76 -8.82 -11.97
CA THR A 96 -3.55 -8.29 -12.59
C THR A 96 -3.54 -6.78 -12.42
N TYR A 97 -2.46 -6.26 -11.85
CA TYR A 97 -2.20 -4.84 -11.68
C TYR A 97 -1.12 -4.39 -12.64
N ASN A 98 -1.26 -3.21 -13.23
CA ASN A 98 -0.18 -2.57 -13.95
C ASN A 98 0.56 -1.64 -12.98
N ARG A 99 1.82 -1.94 -12.68
CA ARG A 99 2.64 -1.14 -11.75
C ARG A 99 4.00 -0.88 -12.35
N VAL A 100 4.34 0.40 -12.56
CA VAL A 100 5.57 0.82 -13.24
C VAL A 100 5.66 0.18 -14.63
N ASP A 101 4.62 0.41 -15.45
CA ASP A 101 4.48 -0.09 -16.82
C ASP A 101 4.57 -1.62 -16.98
N THR A 102 4.33 -2.37 -15.91
CA THR A 102 4.48 -3.83 -15.89
C THR A 102 3.26 -4.49 -15.27
N ASP A 103 2.69 -5.45 -15.99
CA ASP A 103 1.60 -6.29 -15.49
C ASP A 103 2.13 -7.31 -14.46
N GLN A 104 1.48 -7.38 -13.30
CA GLN A 104 1.82 -8.24 -12.17
C GLN A 104 0.54 -8.93 -11.67
N THR A 105 0.54 -10.27 -11.61
CA THR A 105 -0.65 -11.02 -11.19
C THR A 105 -0.55 -11.41 -9.73
N VAL A 106 -1.51 -10.97 -8.92
CA VAL A 106 -1.72 -11.38 -7.53
C VAL A 106 -2.76 -12.49 -7.50
N TYR A 107 -2.50 -13.55 -6.72
CA TYR A 107 -3.46 -14.62 -6.49
C TYR A 107 -3.99 -14.54 -5.06
N ILE A 108 -5.31 -14.58 -4.89
CA ILE A 108 -6.00 -14.39 -3.61
C ILE A 108 -6.83 -15.63 -3.31
N LEU A 109 -6.55 -16.28 -2.19
CA LEU A 109 -7.29 -17.42 -1.68
C LEU A 109 -8.22 -16.98 -0.56
N THR A 110 -9.52 -16.97 -0.82
CA THR A 110 -10.55 -16.61 0.17
C THR A 110 -11.12 -17.85 0.82
N ALA A 111 -10.42 -18.38 1.84
CA ALA A 111 -10.90 -19.53 2.61
C ALA A 111 -12.16 -19.19 3.42
N ARG A 112 -12.30 -17.93 3.84
CA ARG A 112 -13.49 -17.41 4.52
C ARG A 112 -13.63 -15.91 4.31
N GLN A 113 -14.80 -15.46 3.88
CA GLN A 113 -15.08 -14.04 3.60
C GLN A 113 -15.11 -13.15 4.86
N GLY A 114 -15.52 -13.70 6.00
CA GLY A 114 -15.93 -12.94 7.19
C GLY A 114 -17.38 -12.49 7.11
N SER A 115 -17.99 -12.18 8.26
CA SER A 115 -19.43 -11.89 8.35
C SER A 115 -19.77 -10.64 9.16
N SER A 116 -18.84 -9.71 9.32
CA SER A 116 -19.14 -8.38 9.88
C SER A 116 -20.27 -7.71 9.09
N GLU A 117 -21.09 -6.89 9.75
CA GLU A 117 -22.08 -6.03 9.08
C GLU A 117 -21.43 -4.75 8.50
N LYS A 118 -20.21 -4.42 8.94
CA LYS A 118 -19.42 -3.34 8.32
C LYS A 118 -19.12 -3.69 6.84
N PRO A 119 -18.79 -2.68 6.01
CA PRO A 119 -18.32 -2.94 4.65
C PRO A 119 -17.08 -3.84 4.64
N ALA A 120 -16.82 -4.46 3.49
CA ALA A 120 -15.54 -5.12 3.27
C ALA A 120 -14.43 -4.08 3.19
N ALA A 121 -13.21 -4.46 3.54
CA ALA A 121 -12.04 -3.59 3.38
C ALA A 121 -11.83 -3.27 1.90
N THR A 122 -11.48 -2.03 1.61
CA THR A 122 -10.83 -1.60 0.37
C THR A 122 -9.32 -1.80 0.52
N TYR A 123 -8.54 -1.38 -0.48
CA TYR A 123 -7.07 -1.32 -0.37
C TYR A 123 -6.59 -0.08 0.40
N THR A 124 -7.46 0.85 0.76
CA THR A 124 -7.08 2.10 1.43
C THR A 124 -7.38 2.05 2.92
N ASP A 125 -8.25 1.13 3.34
CA ASP A 125 -8.77 1.06 4.70
C ASP A 125 -7.77 0.61 5.77
N SER A 126 -8.16 0.82 7.02
CA SER A 126 -7.50 0.21 8.17
C SER A 126 -8.11 -1.15 8.52
N THR A 127 -7.26 -2.16 8.70
CA THR A 127 -7.69 -3.53 9.05
C THR A 127 -7.00 -4.06 10.31
N LEU A 128 -7.78 -4.71 11.18
CA LEU A 128 -7.26 -5.42 12.36
C LEU A 128 -7.00 -6.87 11.98
N VAL A 129 -5.74 -7.27 11.91
CA VAL A 129 -5.36 -8.59 11.36
C VAL A 129 -4.37 -9.35 12.23
N THR A 130 -4.37 -10.68 12.08
CA THR A 130 -3.17 -11.49 12.31
C THR A 130 -2.65 -11.94 10.96
N TYR A 131 -1.33 -12.16 10.86
CA TYR A 131 -0.73 -12.57 9.59
C TYR A 131 0.54 -13.39 9.79
N THR A 132 0.96 -14.08 8.74
CA THR A 132 2.28 -14.71 8.60
C THR A 132 2.74 -14.57 7.17
N GLY A 133 3.88 -13.89 6.97
CA GLY A 133 4.58 -13.75 5.70
C GLY A 133 5.64 -14.84 5.53
N ARG A 134 5.61 -15.53 4.38
CA ARG A 134 6.54 -16.60 4.00
C ARG A 134 7.03 -16.40 2.57
N ASN A 135 8.20 -16.93 2.23
CA ASN A 135 8.54 -17.19 0.84
C ASN A 135 7.87 -18.49 0.35
N LEU A 136 7.94 -18.77 -0.96
CA LEU A 136 7.37 -20.00 -1.56
C LEU A 136 8.02 -21.30 -1.03
N ASN A 137 9.21 -21.22 -0.43
CA ASN A 137 9.87 -22.33 0.25
C ASN A 137 9.41 -22.52 1.71
N SER A 138 8.27 -21.92 2.11
CA SER A 138 7.69 -21.99 3.45
C SER A 138 8.54 -21.41 4.58
N THR A 139 9.57 -20.62 4.27
CA THR A 139 10.37 -19.93 5.28
C THR A 139 9.62 -18.67 5.72
N THR A 140 9.21 -18.62 7.00
CA THR A 140 8.61 -17.43 7.60
C THR A 140 9.66 -16.35 7.79
N PHE A 141 9.40 -15.16 7.26
CA PHE A 141 10.22 -13.98 7.48
C PHE A 141 9.57 -13.02 8.48
N ASP A 142 8.24 -12.94 8.53
CA ASP A 142 7.52 -12.05 9.44
C ASP A 142 6.15 -12.62 9.86
N SER A 143 5.66 -12.23 11.04
CA SER A 143 4.36 -12.68 11.56
C SER A 143 3.90 -11.87 12.76
N SER A 144 2.59 -11.69 12.89
CA SER A 144 1.96 -11.28 14.14
C SER A 144 0.85 -12.27 14.53
N PRO A 145 1.05 -13.11 15.56
CA PRO A 145 0.00 -14.00 16.05
C PRO A 145 -1.04 -13.29 16.93
N ASN A 146 -0.75 -12.05 17.35
CA ASN A 146 -1.72 -11.20 18.04
C ASN A 146 -2.29 -10.17 17.05
N PRO A 147 -3.59 -9.83 17.13
CA PRO A 147 -4.17 -8.84 16.24
C PRO A 147 -3.44 -7.49 16.29
N VAL A 148 -3.11 -6.95 15.13
CA VAL A 148 -2.47 -5.64 14.93
C VAL A 148 -3.25 -4.85 13.90
N TRP A 149 -3.35 -3.54 14.10
CA TRP A 149 -3.91 -2.64 13.10
C TRP A 149 -2.87 -2.35 12.03
N PHE A 150 -3.24 -2.54 10.77
CA PHE A 150 -2.55 -1.95 9.63
C PHE A 150 -3.45 -0.91 8.99
N ASP A 151 -2.89 0.27 8.77
CA ASP A 151 -3.28 1.13 7.66
C ASP A 151 -2.75 0.44 6.40
N LEU A 152 -3.65 0.02 5.49
CA LEU A 152 -3.26 -0.76 4.32
C LEU A 152 -2.39 0.05 3.35
N THR A 153 -2.59 1.37 3.25
CA THR A 153 -1.78 2.27 2.41
C THR A 153 -0.30 2.28 2.81
N ALA A 154 0.00 1.94 4.07
CA ALA A 154 1.36 1.84 4.59
C ALA A 154 1.99 0.44 4.43
N THR A 155 1.34 -0.49 3.73
CA THR A 155 1.84 -1.85 3.48
C THR A 155 2.38 -2.01 2.06
N ILE A 156 2.91 -3.19 1.72
CA ILE A 156 3.29 -3.47 0.33
C ILE A 156 2.04 -3.57 -0.55
N ASP A 157 2.11 -2.98 -1.75
CA ASP A 157 1.09 -2.97 -2.80
C ASP A 157 0.27 -4.27 -2.89
N GLY A 158 0.94 -5.43 -2.96
CA GLY A 158 0.27 -6.72 -3.11
C GLY A 158 -0.43 -7.23 -1.84
N PHE A 159 0.00 -6.82 -0.64
CA PHE A 159 -0.68 -7.19 0.61
C PHE A 159 -1.92 -6.33 0.82
N GLN A 160 -1.76 -5.01 0.63
CA GLN A 160 -2.82 -4.03 0.55
C GLN A 160 -3.96 -4.49 -0.36
N ASN A 161 -3.64 -4.75 -1.64
CA ASN A 161 -4.60 -5.20 -2.63
C ASN A 161 -5.12 -6.63 -2.38
N GLY A 162 -4.32 -7.49 -1.77
CA GLY A 162 -4.70 -8.87 -1.44
C GLY A 162 -5.72 -9.00 -0.30
N ILE A 163 -5.79 -8.02 0.59
CA ILE A 163 -6.77 -7.97 1.69
C ILE A 163 -8.07 -7.29 1.27
N ALA A 164 -8.04 -6.46 0.21
CA ALA A 164 -9.24 -5.82 -0.31
C ALA A 164 -10.33 -6.87 -0.62
N GLY A 165 -11.56 -6.56 -0.22
CA GLY A 165 -12.72 -7.42 -0.34
C GLY A 165 -12.98 -8.32 0.87
N PHE A 166 -12.06 -8.50 1.83
CA PHE A 166 -12.33 -9.29 3.04
C PHE A 166 -13.17 -8.52 4.07
N LYS A 167 -14.02 -9.22 4.83
CA LYS A 167 -14.81 -8.65 5.93
C LYS A 167 -14.24 -9.04 7.29
N GLY A 168 -14.47 -8.17 8.27
CA GLY A 168 -14.17 -8.43 9.68
C GLY A 168 -15.02 -9.54 10.31
N ALA A 169 -14.86 -9.70 11.63
CA ALA A 169 -15.59 -10.63 12.47
C ALA A 169 -17.09 -10.29 12.55
N GLY A 170 -17.95 -11.31 12.45
CA GLY A 170 -19.39 -11.17 12.73
C GLY A 170 -19.70 -10.91 14.20
N ALA A 171 -18.83 -11.37 15.10
CA ALA A 171 -18.95 -11.08 16.53
C ALA A 171 -17.59 -11.01 17.24
N GLY A 172 -17.54 -10.22 18.30
CA GLY A 172 -16.33 -9.91 19.07
C GLY A 172 -15.93 -8.44 18.92
N PRO A 173 -14.84 -8.01 19.56
CA PRO A 173 -14.00 -8.79 20.47
C PRO A 173 -14.69 -9.17 21.78
N VAL A 174 -14.48 -10.40 22.27
CA VAL A 174 -14.87 -10.82 23.62
C VAL A 174 -13.61 -11.01 24.46
N ALA A 175 -13.48 -10.28 25.57
CA ALA A 175 -12.35 -10.44 26.48
C ALA A 175 -12.43 -11.77 27.25
N ASN A 176 -11.37 -12.57 27.21
CA ASN A 176 -11.32 -13.90 27.83
C ASN A 176 -10.91 -13.88 29.32
N GLY A 177 -10.52 -12.72 29.85
CA GLY A 177 -10.11 -12.55 31.25
C GLY A 177 -8.65 -12.95 31.56
N ASP A 178 -7.92 -13.47 30.58
CA ASP A 178 -6.48 -13.78 30.62
C ASP A 178 -5.61 -12.78 29.83
N GLY A 179 -6.23 -11.70 29.34
CA GLY A 179 -5.59 -10.70 28.48
C GLY A 179 -5.72 -10.95 26.99
N THR A 180 -6.34 -12.06 26.58
CA THR A 180 -6.64 -12.36 25.16
C THR A 180 -8.08 -11.96 24.80
N THR A 181 -8.32 -11.81 23.49
CA THR A 181 -9.64 -11.54 22.91
C THR A 181 -10.03 -12.64 21.94
N SER A 182 -11.32 -12.96 21.92
CA SER A 182 -11.91 -13.92 20.98
C SER A 182 -12.77 -13.20 19.95
N TYR A 183 -12.73 -13.71 18.72
CA TYR A 183 -13.54 -13.26 17.60
C TYR A 183 -14.25 -14.47 16.99
N GLN A 184 -15.42 -14.25 16.42
CA GLN A 184 -16.17 -15.25 15.68
C GLN A 184 -16.46 -14.71 14.29
N ASP A 185 -16.48 -15.61 13.33
CA ASP A 185 -16.88 -15.31 11.97
C ASP A 185 -16.06 -14.23 11.25
N PHE A 186 -14.75 -14.22 11.50
CA PHE A 186 -13.76 -13.35 10.87
C PHE A 186 -13.34 -13.84 9.48
N GLY A 187 -12.83 -12.94 8.65
CA GLY A 187 -12.26 -13.25 7.33
C GLY A 187 -10.95 -14.01 7.47
N VAL A 188 -10.70 -14.98 6.58
CA VAL A 188 -9.47 -15.78 6.55
C VAL A 188 -9.05 -15.97 5.11
N GLY A 189 -7.81 -15.60 4.80
CA GLY A 189 -7.31 -15.65 3.44
C GLY A 189 -5.81 -15.87 3.35
N ALA A 190 -5.37 -16.07 2.10
CA ALA A 190 -3.98 -15.98 1.75
C ALA A 190 -3.82 -15.18 0.46
N VAL A 191 -2.69 -14.47 0.33
CA VAL A 191 -2.32 -13.76 -0.90
C VAL A 191 -0.93 -14.19 -1.34
N PHE A 192 -0.78 -14.45 -2.64
CA PHE A 192 0.47 -14.77 -3.32
C PHE A 192 0.86 -13.58 -4.17
N ILE A 193 1.99 -12.96 -3.83
CA ILE A 193 2.39 -11.64 -4.31
C ILE A 193 3.68 -11.79 -5.12
N PRO A 194 3.72 -11.37 -6.39
CA PRO A 194 4.95 -11.31 -7.16
C PRO A 194 5.89 -10.24 -6.58
N SER A 195 7.20 -10.41 -6.76
CA SER A 195 8.20 -9.53 -6.14
C SER A 195 8.03 -8.07 -6.55
N GLY A 196 7.50 -7.80 -7.76
CA GLY A 196 7.22 -6.46 -8.28
C GLY A 196 6.17 -5.65 -7.50
N LEU A 197 5.23 -6.34 -6.82
CA LEU A 197 4.23 -5.77 -5.91
C LEU A 197 4.57 -6.01 -4.43
N ALA A 198 5.78 -6.51 -4.16
CA ALA A 198 6.36 -6.66 -2.84
C ALA A 198 7.59 -5.77 -2.73
N TYR A 199 8.76 -6.36 -2.43
CA TYR A 199 9.98 -5.59 -2.19
C TYR A 199 10.93 -5.49 -3.37
N PHE A 200 10.65 -6.18 -4.48
CA PHE A 200 11.46 -6.24 -5.69
C PHE A 200 12.97 -6.34 -5.39
N ASN A 201 13.76 -5.28 -5.59
CA ASN A 201 15.21 -5.26 -5.38
C ASN A 201 15.67 -4.66 -4.04
N LEU A 202 14.75 -4.20 -3.18
CA LEU A 202 15.04 -3.55 -1.90
C LEU A 202 14.29 -4.21 -0.71
N PRO A 203 14.45 -5.52 -0.49
CA PRO A 203 13.82 -6.21 0.62
C PRO A 203 14.42 -5.84 1.98
N PRO A 204 13.65 -5.97 3.07
CA PRO A 204 14.21 -6.05 4.41
C PRO A 204 15.13 -7.28 4.53
N GLY A 205 16.07 -7.27 5.48
CA GLY A 205 17.19 -8.23 5.52
C GLY A 205 16.84 -9.72 5.67
N ASN A 206 15.59 -10.05 5.94
CA ASN A 206 15.02 -11.40 6.09
C ASN A 206 14.23 -11.87 4.85
N VAL A 207 14.15 -11.05 3.81
CA VAL A 207 13.48 -11.37 2.54
C VAL A 207 14.51 -11.36 1.42
N GLU A 208 14.42 -12.34 0.51
CA GLU A 208 15.32 -12.43 -0.64
C GLU A 208 14.93 -11.38 -1.70
N ILE A 209 15.92 -10.84 -2.42
CA ILE A 209 15.66 -9.96 -3.56
C ILE A 209 14.90 -10.74 -4.63
N TYR A 210 13.96 -10.07 -5.31
CA TYR A 210 13.18 -10.63 -6.41
C TYR A 210 12.42 -11.91 -6.03
N SER A 211 11.95 -11.98 -4.79
CA SER A 211 11.26 -13.17 -4.27
C SER A 211 9.75 -12.95 -4.20
N PRO A 212 8.95 -13.84 -4.81
CA PRO A 212 7.52 -13.91 -4.54
C PRO A 212 7.23 -14.26 -3.08
N LEU A 213 6.18 -13.66 -2.52
CA LEU A 213 5.80 -13.82 -1.13
C LEU A 213 4.40 -14.40 -0.99
N VAL A 214 4.16 -15.08 0.12
CA VAL A 214 2.86 -15.59 0.53
C VAL A 214 2.53 -15.06 1.91
N PHE A 215 1.39 -14.40 2.04
CA PHE A 215 0.84 -14.02 3.33
C PHE A 215 -0.42 -14.82 3.62
N THR A 216 -0.49 -15.47 4.77
CA THR A 216 -1.76 -15.99 5.32
C THR A 216 -2.23 -15.03 6.40
N PHE A 217 -3.51 -14.70 6.44
CA PHE A 217 -4.04 -13.70 7.37
C PHE A 217 -5.45 -14.02 7.87
N SER A 218 -5.84 -13.34 8.95
CA SER A 218 -7.22 -13.27 9.43
C SER A 218 -7.62 -11.82 9.64
N VAL A 219 -8.82 -11.42 9.20
CA VAL A 219 -9.35 -10.05 9.30
C VAL A 219 -10.44 -10.00 10.36
N PHE A 220 -10.16 -9.32 11.47
CA PHE A 220 -11.05 -9.23 12.63
C PHE A 220 -11.92 -7.99 12.62
N ASP A 221 -11.43 -6.87 12.10
CA ASP A 221 -12.19 -5.63 11.99
C ASP A 221 -11.69 -4.78 10.83
N VAL A 222 -12.56 -3.89 10.34
CA VAL A 222 -12.32 -2.96 9.23
C VAL A 222 -12.81 -1.58 9.65
N ILE A 223 -12.04 -0.55 9.30
CA ILE A 223 -12.40 0.85 9.42
C ILE A 223 -12.23 1.46 8.03
N ILE A 224 -13.32 1.98 7.46
CA ILE A 224 -13.26 2.76 6.23
C ILE A 224 -12.57 4.08 6.55
N THR A 225 -11.57 4.43 5.76
CA THR A 225 -10.70 5.57 6.03
C THR A 225 -10.99 6.76 5.12
N ASP A 226 -10.83 7.92 5.73
CA ASP A 226 -10.74 9.27 5.17
C ASP A 226 -9.56 9.85 5.97
N HIS A 227 -8.39 9.95 5.35
CA HIS A 227 -7.12 10.09 6.06
C HIS A 227 -6.80 11.55 6.44
N ASP A 228 -7.23 12.53 5.64
CA ASP A 228 -7.14 13.97 5.93
C ASP A 228 -8.42 14.54 6.60
N GLY A 229 -9.56 13.85 6.51
CA GLY A 229 -10.81 14.24 7.13
C GLY A 229 -11.59 15.30 6.37
N ASP A 230 -11.39 15.41 5.05
CA ASP A 230 -12.06 16.37 4.19
C ASP A 230 -13.50 15.96 3.80
N GLY A 231 -13.84 14.68 3.92
CA GLY A 231 -15.16 14.13 3.62
C GLY A 231 -15.24 13.24 2.37
N ILE A 232 -14.14 13.07 1.63
CA ILE A 232 -13.98 12.03 0.62
C ILE A 232 -13.31 10.83 1.30
N ILE A 233 -13.79 9.62 1.02
CA ILE A 233 -13.13 8.42 1.55
C ILE A 233 -11.94 8.08 0.67
N SER A 234 -10.84 7.62 1.25
CA SER A 234 -9.57 7.45 0.51
C SER A 234 -9.59 6.47 -0.65
N ILE A 235 -10.64 5.64 -0.77
CA ILE A 235 -10.84 4.79 -1.95
C ILE A 235 -11.38 5.58 -3.16
N ASP A 236 -12.10 6.67 -2.92
CA ASP A 236 -12.68 7.52 -3.95
C ASP A 236 -11.67 8.59 -4.44
N GLU A 237 -10.46 8.58 -3.88
CA GLU A 237 -9.33 9.48 -4.20
C GLU A 237 -8.22 8.76 -5.01
N ASP A 238 -8.52 7.55 -5.46
CA ASP A 238 -7.80 6.89 -6.56
C ASP A 238 -8.41 7.39 -7.88
N LEU A 239 -7.86 8.49 -8.39
CA LEU A 239 -8.41 9.29 -9.48
C LEU A 239 -8.37 8.55 -10.82
N ASP A 240 -7.40 7.66 -11.02
CA ASP A 240 -7.27 6.86 -12.25
C ASP A 240 -7.82 5.42 -12.12
N GLY A 241 -8.14 4.99 -10.90
CA GLY A 241 -8.72 3.70 -10.56
C GLY A 241 -7.74 2.53 -10.71
N ASN A 242 -6.43 2.78 -10.60
CA ASN A 242 -5.40 1.76 -10.83
C ASN A 242 -5.03 0.93 -9.58
N GLY A 243 -5.49 1.36 -8.39
CA GLY A 243 -5.23 0.71 -7.11
C GLY A 243 -3.99 1.22 -6.35
N PHE A 244 -3.43 2.37 -6.72
CA PHE A 244 -2.14 2.89 -6.22
C PHE A 244 -2.12 4.40 -5.92
N LEU A 245 -2.57 4.79 -4.73
CA LEU A 245 -2.66 6.16 -4.23
C LEU A 245 -1.37 7.02 -4.13
N PHE A 246 -0.20 6.53 -4.55
CA PHE A 246 1.08 7.24 -4.42
C PHE A 246 1.76 7.45 -5.76
N ASP A 247 1.00 7.58 -6.83
CA ASP A 247 1.51 7.98 -8.13
C ASP A 247 1.06 9.39 -8.53
N ASP A 248 1.59 9.86 -9.66
CA ASP A 248 1.40 11.25 -10.09
C ASP A 248 -0.06 11.52 -10.51
N ALA A 249 -0.88 10.49 -10.78
CA ALA A 249 -2.28 10.68 -11.18
C ALA A 249 -3.17 11.01 -9.98
N ASP A 250 -2.79 10.54 -8.78
CA ASP A 250 -3.51 10.75 -7.51
C ASP A 250 -2.95 11.93 -6.70
N ASN A 251 -2.19 12.82 -7.36
CA ASN A 251 -1.62 14.04 -6.77
C ASN A 251 -1.87 15.23 -7.72
N PRO A 252 -3.08 15.82 -7.68
CA PRO A 252 -3.55 16.76 -8.69
C PRO A 252 -2.75 18.08 -8.73
N ASP A 253 -2.28 18.57 -7.59
CA ASP A 253 -1.41 19.78 -7.51
C ASP A 253 0.09 19.46 -7.58
N ASN A 254 0.45 18.18 -7.56
CA ASN A 254 1.81 17.65 -7.59
C ASN A 254 2.68 18.20 -6.43
N ASP A 255 2.12 18.27 -5.22
CA ASP A 255 2.84 18.64 -4.01
C ASP A 255 3.44 17.42 -3.27
N SER A 256 3.64 17.51 -1.95
CA SER A 256 4.20 16.42 -1.14
C SER A 256 3.19 15.41 -0.57
N ALA A 257 1.90 15.72 -0.62
CA ALA A 257 0.79 14.84 -0.28
C ALA A 257 0.14 14.31 -1.57
N ALA A 258 -0.43 13.12 -1.50
CA ALA A 258 -1.39 12.68 -2.52
C ALA A 258 -2.78 13.10 -2.02
N ALA A 259 -3.76 13.16 -2.92
CA ALA A 259 -5.11 13.67 -2.64
C ALA A 259 -5.66 13.11 -1.33
N PHE A 260 -5.60 11.78 -1.16
CA PHE A 260 -6.07 11.11 0.05
C PHE A 260 -5.39 11.48 1.38
N GLN A 261 -4.34 12.30 1.37
CA GLN A 261 -3.67 12.81 2.56
C GLN A 261 -3.60 14.35 2.56
N ASP A 262 -4.34 15.00 1.66
CA ASP A 262 -4.33 16.44 1.43
C ASP A 262 -5.74 17.03 1.60
N PRO A 263 -5.99 17.85 2.64
CA PRO A 263 -7.30 18.47 2.84
C PRO A 263 -7.66 19.60 1.85
N ASP A 264 -6.79 19.89 0.88
CA ASP A 264 -6.89 20.95 -0.14
C ASP A 264 -6.20 20.44 -1.44
N ASP A 265 -6.86 19.51 -2.13
CA ASP A 265 -6.27 18.64 -3.16
C ASP A 265 -5.62 19.40 -4.33
N ASP A 266 -6.21 20.50 -4.78
CA ASP A 266 -5.67 21.35 -5.85
C ASP A 266 -4.90 22.58 -5.35
N ASN A 267 -4.91 22.80 -4.04
CA ASN A 267 -4.15 23.82 -3.32
C ASN A 267 -4.47 25.24 -3.79
N ASP A 268 -5.72 25.46 -4.16
CA ASP A 268 -6.26 26.75 -4.57
C ASP A 268 -6.61 27.64 -3.36
N GLY A 269 -6.51 27.09 -2.15
CA GLY A 269 -6.70 27.77 -0.87
C GLY A 269 -8.15 27.82 -0.38
N VAL A 270 -9.08 27.17 -1.08
CA VAL A 270 -10.34 26.66 -0.50
C VAL A 270 -9.97 25.36 0.25
N ARG A 271 -10.87 24.45 0.49
CA ARG A 271 -10.55 23.15 1.11
C ARG A 271 -11.54 22.20 0.50
N THR A 272 -11.09 21.02 0.09
CA THR A 272 -11.93 20.02 -0.57
C THR A 272 -13.31 19.86 0.09
N ARG A 273 -13.36 19.84 1.42
CA ARG A 273 -14.60 19.79 2.21
C ARG A 273 -15.66 20.86 1.89
N LEU A 274 -15.25 22.04 1.46
CA LEU A 274 -16.11 23.19 1.12
C LEU A 274 -16.58 23.15 -0.35
N GLU A 275 -15.96 22.30 -1.17
CA GLU A 275 -16.21 22.14 -2.60
C GLU A 275 -16.99 20.87 -2.94
N ILE A 276 -17.42 20.16 -1.89
CA ILE A 276 -18.23 18.96 -2.01
C ILE A 276 -19.54 19.11 -1.22
N ILE A 277 -20.55 18.34 -1.63
CA ILE A 277 -21.82 18.26 -0.91
C ILE A 277 -21.79 17.03 -0.02
N LEU A 278 -21.88 17.25 1.30
CA LEU A 278 -22.01 16.20 2.31
C LEU A 278 -23.45 16.13 2.87
N ASP A 279 -23.87 14.96 3.32
CA ASP A 279 -25.12 14.80 4.06
C ASP A 279 -24.97 15.21 5.56
N GLU A 280 -26.05 15.10 6.34
CA GLU A 280 -26.05 15.44 7.78
C GLU A 280 -25.11 14.55 8.61
N ASP A 281 -24.82 13.35 8.13
CA ASP A 281 -23.93 12.37 8.78
C ASP A 281 -22.47 12.51 8.31
N GLY A 282 -22.21 13.41 7.35
CA GLY A 282 -20.89 13.70 6.80
C GLY A 282 -20.46 12.79 5.65
N ASN A 283 -21.38 12.04 5.03
CA ASN A 283 -21.07 11.22 3.86
C ASN A 283 -21.16 12.05 2.58
N LEU A 284 -20.27 11.80 1.63
CA LEU A 284 -20.29 12.40 0.30
C LEU A 284 -21.60 12.13 -0.44
N VAL A 285 -22.22 13.19 -0.96
CA VAL A 285 -23.44 13.17 -1.77
C VAL A 285 -23.12 13.44 -3.24
N SER A 286 -22.31 14.46 -3.52
CA SER A 286 -21.87 14.83 -4.87
C SER A 286 -20.70 15.81 -4.84
N PHE A 287 -19.88 15.76 -5.88
CA PHE A 287 -18.90 16.81 -6.20
C PHE A 287 -19.58 18.03 -6.82
N ILE A 288 -18.99 19.21 -6.62
CA ILE A 288 -19.37 20.47 -7.28
C ILE A 288 -18.48 20.64 -8.52
N ASP A 289 -19.07 21.15 -9.60
CA ASP A 289 -18.42 21.47 -10.88
C ASP A 289 -19.12 22.76 -11.35
N THR A 290 -18.52 23.90 -11.03
CA THR A 290 -19.17 25.22 -11.11
C THR A 290 -19.24 25.73 -12.55
N ASP A 291 -18.18 25.53 -13.35
CA ASP A 291 -18.11 25.97 -14.74
C ASP A 291 -18.64 24.93 -15.75
N GLY A 292 -18.77 23.66 -15.33
CA GLY A 292 -19.29 22.55 -16.12
C GLY A 292 -18.30 21.96 -17.12
N ASP A 293 -16.99 22.11 -16.91
CA ASP A 293 -15.96 21.57 -17.79
C ASP A 293 -15.67 20.07 -17.58
N GLY A 294 -16.14 19.52 -16.45
CA GLY A 294 -16.03 18.12 -16.06
C GLY A 294 -14.90 17.79 -15.09
N ILE A 295 -14.12 18.78 -14.66
CA ILE A 295 -13.27 18.74 -13.47
C ILE A 295 -14.14 19.26 -12.31
N SER A 296 -14.00 18.65 -11.14
CA SER A 296 -14.77 19.09 -9.97
C SER A 296 -13.94 20.08 -9.19
N ASN A 297 -14.60 21.07 -8.57
CA ASN A 297 -13.96 22.20 -7.90
C ASN A 297 -12.76 21.83 -7.01
N HIS A 298 -12.86 20.81 -6.14
CA HIS A 298 -11.72 20.32 -5.34
C HIS A 298 -10.48 19.85 -6.12
N LEU A 299 -10.55 19.71 -7.45
CA LEU A 299 -9.46 19.29 -8.34
C LEU A 299 -9.22 20.35 -9.43
N ASP A 300 -9.81 21.53 -9.31
CA ASP A 300 -9.83 22.59 -10.32
C ASP A 300 -9.45 23.95 -9.72
N ASN A 301 -8.25 24.41 -10.07
CA ASN A 301 -7.71 25.64 -9.53
C ASN A 301 -8.34 26.93 -10.10
N ASP A 302 -9.26 26.83 -11.07
CA ASP A 302 -10.01 27.93 -11.72
C ASP A 302 -11.52 27.59 -11.71
N ASP A 303 -12.06 27.49 -10.50
CA ASP A 303 -13.38 26.93 -10.16
C ASP A 303 -14.55 27.38 -11.06
N ASP A 304 -14.56 28.63 -11.51
CA ASP A 304 -15.64 29.23 -12.31
C ASP A 304 -15.28 29.41 -13.80
N GLY A 305 -14.05 29.06 -14.18
CA GLY A 305 -13.54 29.08 -15.55
C GLY A 305 -13.40 30.48 -16.14
N ASP A 306 -13.26 31.53 -15.32
CA ASP A 306 -13.06 32.91 -15.79
C ASP A 306 -11.62 33.18 -16.30
N GLY A 307 -10.68 32.28 -15.96
CA GLY A 307 -9.27 32.36 -16.30
C GLY A 307 -8.39 33.01 -15.24
N ARG A 308 -8.86 33.11 -14.00
CA ARG A 308 -8.13 33.56 -12.82
C ARG A 308 -8.22 32.49 -11.74
N ASP A 309 -7.05 31.99 -11.34
CA ASP A 309 -6.98 30.98 -10.29
C ASP A 309 -7.74 31.39 -9.02
N THR A 310 -8.51 30.48 -8.42
CA THR A 310 -9.30 30.69 -7.19
C THR A 310 -8.48 31.37 -6.08
N LEU A 311 -7.21 30.97 -5.94
CA LEU A 311 -6.27 31.51 -4.95
C LEU A 311 -6.08 33.04 -5.07
N ASP A 312 -6.17 33.59 -6.28
CA ASP A 312 -6.04 35.02 -6.57
C ASP A 312 -7.35 35.80 -6.30
N GLU A 313 -8.42 35.10 -5.97
CA GLU A 313 -9.78 35.63 -5.76
C GLU A 313 -10.22 35.55 -4.30
N ILE A 314 -9.41 34.91 -3.46
CA ILE A 314 -9.60 34.85 -2.02
C ILE A 314 -8.61 35.74 -1.27
N GLN A 315 -8.98 36.15 -0.05
CA GLN A 315 -8.08 36.90 0.84
C GLN A 315 -7.60 36.05 2.01
N ILE A 316 -6.30 35.74 2.01
CA ILE A 316 -5.66 34.99 3.10
C ILE A 316 -4.99 35.95 4.09
N ASN A 317 -5.46 35.95 5.34
CA ASN A 317 -4.77 36.65 6.42
C ASN A 317 -3.51 35.88 6.84
N THR A 318 -2.36 36.28 6.31
CA THR A 318 -1.05 35.66 6.58
C THR A 318 -0.64 35.57 8.05
N SER A 319 -1.26 36.36 8.94
CA SER A 319 -0.96 36.32 10.38
C SER A 319 -1.86 35.36 11.16
N THR A 320 -3.04 35.03 10.64
CA THR A 320 -4.03 34.18 11.33
C THR A 320 -4.41 32.92 10.57
N GLY A 321 -4.06 32.82 9.28
CA GLY A 321 -4.51 31.76 8.38
C GLY A 321 -6.01 31.80 8.08
N VAL A 322 -6.68 32.93 8.31
CA VAL A 322 -8.12 33.06 8.04
C VAL A 322 -8.29 33.43 6.58
N ILE A 323 -9.00 32.58 5.83
CA ILE A 323 -9.43 32.83 4.47
C ILE A 323 -10.73 33.64 4.49
N THR A 324 -10.85 34.62 3.60
CA THR A 324 -12.06 35.39 3.35
C THR A 324 -12.40 35.29 1.87
N TYR A 325 -13.55 34.71 1.57
CA TYR A 325 -14.13 34.68 0.23
C TYR A 325 -14.76 36.04 -0.07
N THR A 326 -14.26 36.74 -1.10
CA THR A 326 -14.80 38.04 -1.51
C THR A 326 -16.04 37.87 -2.39
N ASP A 327 -16.82 38.95 -2.47
CA ASP A 327 -18.04 39.08 -3.28
C ASP A 327 -18.02 40.55 -3.74
N THR A 328 -17.43 40.76 -4.91
CA THR A 328 -17.02 42.07 -5.42
C THR A 328 -18.22 42.83 -5.99
N ASP A 329 -19.15 42.12 -6.62
CA ASP A 329 -20.33 42.69 -7.25
C ASP A 329 -21.54 42.79 -6.28
N GLY A 330 -21.53 42.02 -5.19
CA GLY A 330 -22.50 42.04 -4.10
C GLY A 330 -23.76 41.21 -4.34
N ASP A 331 -23.71 40.22 -5.24
CA ASP A 331 -24.85 39.37 -5.58
C ASP A 331 -25.05 38.17 -4.61
N GLY A 332 -24.02 37.88 -3.81
CA GLY A 332 -24.00 36.84 -2.79
C GLY A 332 -23.35 35.52 -3.21
N ILE A 333 -22.79 35.42 -4.40
CA ILE A 333 -21.89 34.36 -4.85
C ILE A 333 -20.44 34.83 -4.59
N PRO A 334 -19.58 33.99 -4.00
CA PRO A 334 -18.16 34.34 -3.89
C PRO A 334 -17.49 34.53 -5.24
N ASP A 335 -16.50 35.44 -5.33
CA ASP A 335 -15.78 35.76 -6.56
C ASP A 335 -15.24 34.50 -7.26
N TYR A 336 -14.63 33.56 -6.53
CA TYR A 336 -14.09 32.31 -7.07
C TYR A 336 -15.13 31.32 -7.62
N LEU A 337 -16.42 31.62 -7.49
CA LEU A 337 -17.53 30.83 -8.02
C LEU A 337 -18.38 31.68 -8.99
N ASP A 338 -17.90 32.87 -9.40
CA ASP A 338 -18.64 33.88 -10.15
C ASP A 338 -17.83 34.50 -11.30
N ALA A 339 -17.96 33.86 -12.46
CA ALA A 339 -17.20 34.20 -13.67
C ALA A 339 -17.47 35.60 -14.27
N ASP A 340 -18.30 36.45 -13.64
CA ASP A 340 -18.56 37.83 -14.08
C ASP A 340 -18.09 38.94 -13.13
N SER A 341 -17.38 38.57 -12.04
CA SER A 341 -16.90 39.48 -10.97
C SER A 341 -15.59 40.26 -11.22
#